data_AF-A0A6G1LUA4-F1
#
_entry.id   AF-A0A6G1LUA4-F1
#
_cell.length_a   1.000
_cell.length_b   1.000
_cell.length_c   1.000
_cell.angle_alpha   90.00
_cell.angle_beta   90.00
_cell.angle_gamma   90.00
#
_symmetry.space_group_name_H-M   'P 1'
#
loop_
_entity.id
_entity.type
_entity.pdbx_description
1 polymer ?
#
loop_
_entity_poly.entity_id
_entity_poly.type
_entity_poly.pdbx_seq_one_letter_code
_entity_poly.pdbx_strand_id
1 'polypeptide(L)'
;MSLSNGRYYLLYDFDRGARHVSRAPSEDFSLLPKHIFALPRGWKLENRGDGVVDLESGGAPTGVAPQNPDDGPYAFLIPGFPGTIGWRIEKAESEDDRAYTITIKNADFAWTVSDQGAGPRGNRIVLEPKSDSPRQVFLFVKDSNSNGYGGYDEYDDDDYSSSRAIRKPARGEKEHVPQSRFGYKRNGRGRNFCD
;
A
#
# COMPACT_ATOMS: atom_id res chain seq x y z
N MET A 1 -7.71 -3.64 24.41
CA MET A 1 -7.00 -4.88 24.04
C MET A 1 -5.78 -4.52 23.21
N SER A 2 -4.64 -5.15 23.44
CA SER A 2 -3.42 -4.94 22.65
C SER A 2 -3.46 -5.75 21.35
N LEU A 3 -2.91 -5.19 20.27
CA LEU A 3 -2.77 -5.90 18.99
C LEU A 3 -1.76 -7.05 19.14
N SER A 4 -2.13 -8.27 18.74
CA SER A 4 -1.22 -9.43 18.82
C SER A 4 -0.03 -9.31 17.86
N ASN A 5 1.10 -9.94 18.17
CA ASN A 5 2.23 -10.02 17.23
C ASN A 5 1.83 -10.79 15.96
N GLY A 6 2.47 -10.46 14.84
CA GLY A 6 2.25 -11.13 13.57
C GLY A 6 2.19 -10.17 12.38
N ARG A 7 1.81 -10.72 11.23
CA ARG A 7 1.70 -9.98 9.96
C ARG A 7 0.27 -9.50 9.74
N TYR A 8 0.13 -8.27 9.29
CA TYR A 8 -1.14 -7.61 9.04
C TYR A 8 -1.12 -6.86 7.71
N TYR A 9 -2.28 -6.77 7.08
CA TYR A 9 -2.57 -5.72 6.12
C TYR A 9 -3.14 -4.52 6.88
N LEU A 10 -2.56 -3.34 6.69
CA LEU A 10 -3.16 -2.09 7.17
C LEU A 10 -3.99 -1.48 6.06
N LEU A 11 -5.26 -1.28 6.36
CA LEU A 11 -6.20 -0.65 5.45
C LEU A 11 -6.66 0.70 5.99
N TYR A 12 -6.93 1.60 5.07
CA TYR A 12 -7.62 2.86 5.29
C TYR A 12 -8.89 2.86 4.44
N ASP A 13 -10.05 3.01 5.07
CA ASP A 13 -11.36 2.89 4.41
C ASP A 13 -12.32 4.00 4.85
N PHE A 14 -11.85 5.24 4.84
CA PHE A 14 -12.69 6.39 5.17
C PHE A 14 -13.48 6.91 3.96
N ASP A 15 -12.89 6.89 2.77
CA ASP A 15 -13.42 7.52 1.57
C ASP A 15 -14.12 6.54 0.61
N ARG A 16 -14.59 5.39 1.13
CA ARG A 16 -15.25 4.30 0.39
C ARG A 16 -14.36 3.61 -0.65
N GLY A 17 -13.05 3.77 -0.52
CA GLY A 17 -12.06 3.03 -1.29
C GLY A 17 -11.02 2.46 -0.34
N ALA A 18 -11.13 1.18 -0.01
CA ALA A 18 -10.15 0.50 0.83
C ALA A 18 -8.75 0.61 0.21
N ARG A 19 -7.86 1.32 0.89
CA ARG A 19 -6.47 1.56 0.49
C ARG A 19 -5.54 0.87 1.46
N HIS A 20 -4.47 0.32 0.96
CA HIS A 20 -3.40 -0.29 1.75
C HIS A 20 -2.42 0.78 2.19
N VAL A 21 -1.95 0.70 3.42
CA VAL A 21 -0.90 1.59 3.93
C VAL A 21 0.46 0.93 3.74
N SER A 22 1.27 1.45 2.81
CA SER A 22 2.62 0.92 2.56
C SER A 22 3.54 1.93 1.86
N ARG A 23 4.79 1.52 1.61
CA ARG A 23 5.69 2.19 0.65
C ARG A 23 5.11 2.22 -0.76
N ALA A 24 5.59 3.16 -1.57
CA ALA A 24 5.22 3.27 -2.97
C ALA A 24 5.75 2.06 -3.77
N PRO A 25 5.04 1.59 -4.82
CA PRO A 25 5.48 0.44 -5.62
C PRO A 25 6.73 0.71 -6.47
N SER A 26 7.05 1.99 -6.71
CA SER A 26 8.23 2.41 -7.43
C SER A 26 8.88 3.58 -6.71
N GLU A 27 10.12 3.37 -6.28
CA GLU A 27 10.94 4.31 -5.53
C GLU A 27 12.30 4.45 -6.22
N ASP A 28 13.00 5.55 -5.94
CA ASP A 28 14.39 5.68 -6.36
C ASP A 28 15.30 4.71 -5.57
N PHE A 29 16.48 4.41 -6.13
CA PHE A 29 17.46 3.48 -5.55
C PHE A 29 18.25 4.04 -4.36
N SER A 30 17.96 5.26 -3.89
CA SER A 30 18.66 5.80 -2.71
C SER A 30 18.24 5.08 -1.44
N LEU A 31 19.15 5.03 -0.47
CA LEU A 31 18.89 4.54 0.88
C LEU A 31 18.26 5.62 1.78
N LEU A 32 17.83 6.75 1.20
CA LEU A 32 17.13 7.78 1.95
C LEU A 32 15.83 7.23 2.53
N PRO A 33 15.36 7.73 3.69
CA PRO A 33 14.09 7.35 4.27
C PRO A 33 12.95 7.46 3.25
N LYS A 34 12.09 6.43 3.20
CA LYS A 34 10.99 6.35 2.23
C LYS A 34 9.66 6.67 2.89
N HIS A 35 8.85 7.48 2.24
CA HIS A 35 7.53 7.84 2.75
C HIS A 35 6.56 6.67 2.71
N ILE A 36 5.58 6.70 3.61
CA ILE A 36 4.45 5.78 3.65
C ILE A 36 3.22 6.45 3.01
N PHE A 37 2.44 5.69 2.26
CA PHE A 37 1.28 6.15 1.51
C PHE A 37 0.06 5.25 1.74
N ALA A 38 -1.13 5.81 1.57
CA ALA A 38 -2.38 5.09 1.38
C ALA A 38 -2.61 4.84 -0.12
N LEU A 39 -2.44 3.58 -0.54
CA LEU A 39 -2.36 3.14 -1.92
C LEU A 39 -3.51 2.19 -2.30
N PRO A 40 -3.93 2.11 -3.58
CA PRO A 40 -4.92 1.11 -4.00
C PRO A 40 -4.48 -0.34 -3.81
N ARG A 41 -3.17 -0.60 -3.78
CA ARG A 41 -2.54 -1.89 -3.54
C ARG A 41 -1.35 -1.67 -2.61
N GLY A 42 -1.08 -2.59 -1.70
CA GLY A 42 0.02 -2.42 -0.76
C GLY A 42 0.43 -3.71 -0.07
N TRP A 43 1.46 -3.57 0.77
CA TRP A 43 2.24 -4.68 1.32
C TRP A 43 1.95 -4.86 2.82
N LYS A 44 2.48 -5.94 3.40
CA LYS A 44 2.23 -6.39 4.79
C LYS A 44 3.06 -5.58 5.79
N LEU A 45 2.53 -5.36 6.99
CA LEU A 45 3.27 -4.89 8.17
C LEU A 45 3.43 -6.01 9.20
N GLU A 46 4.58 -6.06 9.86
CA GLU A 46 4.84 -6.99 10.97
C GLU A 46 4.88 -6.23 12.30
N ASN A 47 4.18 -6.76 13.32
CA ASN A 47 4.24 -6.28 14.71
C ASN A 47 5.15 -7.21 15.54
N ARG A 48 6.19 -6.65 16.16
CA ARG A 48 7.19 -7.39 16.96
C ARG A 48 7.00 -7.37 18.49
N GLY A 49 6.10 -6.56 19.08
CA GLY A 49 5.69 -6.64 20.50
C GLY A 49 6.15 -5.51 21.44
N ASP A 50 5.79 -5.62 22.74
CA ASP A 50 6.22 -4.82 23.92
C ASP A 50 5.52 -3.48 24.25
N GLY A 51 4.27 -3.29 23.82
CA GLY A 51 3.44 -2.13 24.18
C GLY A 51 3.82 -0.83 23.42
N VAL A 52 5.04 -0.78 22.91
CA VAL A 52 5.51 0.07 21.83
C VAL A 52 5.91 -0.89 20.69
N VAL A 53 5.16 -0.85 19.60
CA VAL A 53 5.22 -1.75 18.45
C VAL A 53 6.18 -1.23 17.40
N ASP A 54 7.13 -2.08 17.01
CA ASP A 54 7.88 -1.89 15.78
C ASP A 54 7.04 -2.35 14.59
N LEU A 55 6.78 -1.43 13.66
CA LEU A 55 6.11 -1.71 12.40
C LEU A 55 7.15 -1.71 11.28
N GLU A 56 7.13 -2.70 10.41
CA GLU A 56 8.01 -2.76 9.24
C GLU A 56 7.22 -2.73 7.93
N SER A 57 7.68 -1.95 6.94
CA SER A 57 7.10 -1.92 5.59
C SER A 57 8.11 -2.42 4.56
N GLY A 58 7.87 -3.62 4.01
CA GLY A 58 8.77 -4.24 3.03
C GLY A 58 10.15 -4.57 3.64
N GLY A 59 10.15 -5.08 4.87
CA GLY A 59 11.36 -5.46 5.62
C GLY A 59 12.17 -4.30 6.21
N ALA A 60 11.68 -3.06 6.07
CA ALA A 60 12.32 -1.88 6.63
C ALA A 60 11.53 -1.36 7.83
N PRO A 61 12.16 -1.11 8.99
CA PRO A 61 11.50 -0.56 10.16
C PRO A 61 10.97 0.85 9.85
N THR A 62 9.79 1.14 10.39
CA THR A 62 9.17 2.46 10.28
C THR A 62 9.36 3.27 11.54
N GLY A 63 9.45 4.58 11.39
CA GLY A 63 9.61 5.51 12.51
C GLY A 63 9.49 6.95 12.05
N VAL A 64 10.00 7.86 12.87
CA VAL A 64 9.97 9.30 12.62
C VAL A 64 11.38 9.82 12.40
N ALA A 65 11.56 10.69 11.40
CA ALA A 65 12.86 11.34 11.18
C ALA A 65 13.15 12.35 12.30
N PRO A 66 14.34 12.33 12.92
CA PRO A 66 14.65 13.16 14.10
C PRO A 66 14.65 14.67 13.81
N GLN A 67 14.85 15.09 12.56
CA GLN A 67 14.97 16.51 12.21
C GLN A 67 13.63 17.19 11.89
N ASN A 68 12.60 16.42 11.55
CA ASN A 68 11.27 16.96 11.29
C ASN A 68 10.20 15.90 11.59
N PRO A 69 9.76 15.79 12.86
CA PRO A 69 8.78 14.80 13.23
C PRO A 69 7.42 15.01 12.57
N ASP A 70 7.10 16.26 12.19
CA ASP A 70 5.82 16.60 11.57
C ASP A 70 5.74 16.17 10.09
N ASP A 71 6.87 15.86 9.46
CA ASP A 71 6.88 15.42 8.06
C ASP A 71 6.21 14.03 7.94
N GLY A 72 6.36 13.17 8.95
CA GLY A 72 5.52 11.98 9.10
C GLY A 72 6.29 10.67 9.29
N PRO A 73 5.61 9.52 9.18
CA PRO A 73 6.28 8.24 9.25
C PRO A 73 7.10 7.95 7.98
N TYR A 74 8.26 7.35 8.19
CA TYR A 74 9.16 6.86 7.14
C TYR A 74 9.51 5.40 7.38
N ALA A 75 9.81 4.68 6.30
CA ALA A 75 10.58 3.44 6.34
C ALA A 75 12.08 3.74 6.20
N PHE A 76 12.87 3.25 7.15
CA PHE A 76 14.32 3.45 7.18
C PHE A 76 15.04 2.25 6.56
N LEU A 77 15.72 2.47 5.44
CA LEU A 77 16.43 1.42 4.69
C LEU A 77 17.84 1.13 5.25
N ILE A 78 18.35 1.99 6.14
CA ILE A 78 19.67 1.84 6.78
C ILE A 78 19.46 1.33 8.22
N PRO A 79 20.00 0.16 8.58
CA PRO A 79 19.95 -0.33 9.96
C PRO A 79 20.63 0.63 10.93
N GLY A 80 20.04 0.83 12.11
CA GLY A 80 20.64 1.68 13.16
C GLY A 80 20.55 3.19 12.91
N PHE A 81 19.72 3.63 11.94
CA PHE A 81 19.46 5.06 11.76
C PHE A 81 18.82 5.65 13.03
N PRO A 82 19.36 6.73 13.61
CA PRO A 82 18.83 7.33 14.84
C PRO A 82 17.51 8.04 14.52
N GLY A 83 16.40 7.50 15.02
CA GLY A 83 15.06 8.04 14.89
C GLY A 83 14.12 7.10 15.62
N THR A 84 13.25 7.64 16.49
CA THR A 84 12.46 6.88 17.46
C THR A 84 11.86 5.62 16.87
N ILE A 85 12.36 4.48 17.36
CA ILE A 85 11.84 3.14 17.10
C ILE A 85 10.68 2.96 18.08
N GLY A 86 9.47 2.82 17.52
CA GLY A 86 8.32 2.41 18.30
C GLY A 86 7.07 3.26 18.11
N TRP A 87 6.03 2.60 17.59
CA TRP A 87 4.67 3.13 17.51
C TRP A 87 3.83 2.63 18.66
N ARG A 88 2.89 3.42 19.14
CA ARG A 88 1.85 2.94 20.04
C ARG A 88 0.60 2.68 19.22
N ILE A 89 0.05 1.48 19.36
CA ILE A 89 -1.18 1.07 18.67
C ILE A 89 -2.30 1.01 19.69
N GLU A 90 -3.32 1.82 19.48
CA GLU A 90 -4.46 1.94 20.39
C GLU A 90 -5.74 1.55 19.66
N LYS A 91 -6.66 0.90 20.38
CA LYS A 91 -7.97 0.60 19.83
C LYS A 91 -8.70 1.91 19.55
N ALA A 92 -9.17 2.09 18.32
CA ALA A 92 -9.98 3.26 17.97
C ALA A 92 -11.40 3.10 18.50
N GLU A 93 -12.06 4.23 18.80
CA GLU A 93 -13.49 4.26 19.10
C GLU A 93 -14.28 4.06 17.79
N SER A 94 -14.49 2.79 17.44
CA SER A 94 -15.16 2.37 16.22
C SER A 94 -15.94 1.09 16.46
N GLU A 95 -17.01 0.89 15.71
CA GLU A 95 -17.76 -0.36 15.69
C GLU A 95 -16.95 -1.54 15.13
N ASP A 96 -15.92 -1.27 14.31
CA ASP A 96 -15.06 -2.30 13.75
C ASP A 96 -13.96 -2.70 14.77
N ASP A 97 -13.94 -3.97 15.16
CA ASP A 97 -12.97 -4.54 16.12
C ASP A 97 -11.53 -4.57 15.59
N ARG A 98 -11.33 -4.33 14.29
CA ARG A 98 -10.02 -4.20 13.64
C ARG A 98 -9.54 -2.75 13.54
N ALA A 99 -10.32 -1.77 13.97
CA ALA A 99 -9.95 -0.36 13.91
C ALA A 99 -8.96 0.05 15.02
N TYR A 100 -7.83 0.64 14.63
CA TYR A 100 -6.79 1.13 15.53
C TYR A 100 -6.24 2.49 15.07
N THR A 101 -5.71 3.23 16.03
CA THR A 101 -4.92 4.44 15.79
C THR A 101 -3.45 4.13 16.07
N ILE A 102 -2.57 4.67 15.24
CA ILE A 102 -1.11 4.50 15.34
C ILE A 102 -0.54 5.85 15.75
N THR A 103 0.12 5.90 16.90
CA THR A 103 0.69 7.13 17.46
C THR A 103 2.17 7.00 17.73
N ILE A 104 2.86 8.13 17.82
CA ILE A 104 4.22 8.15 18.37
C ILE A 104 4.19 7.79 19.87
N LYS A 105 5.36 7.48 20.46
CA LYS A 105 5.48 6.97 21.83
C LYS A 105 4.76 7.78 22.92
N ASN A 106 4.76 9.12 22.82
CA ASN A 106 4.07 10.04 23.72
C ASN A 106 2.57 10.25 23.41
N ALA A 107 2.04 9.61 22.37
CA ALA A 107 0.64 9.67 21.94
C ALA A 107 0.10 11.04 21.48
N ASP A 108 0.95 12.07 21.41
CA ASP A 108 0.53 13.43 21.01
C ASP A 108 0.22 13.54 19.51
N PHE A 109 0.89 12.74 18.68
CA PHE A 109 0.71 12.73 17.22
C PHE A 109 0.32 11.35 16.73
N ALA A 110 -0.59 11.32 15.76
CA ALA A 110 -1.11 10.13 15.13
C ALA A 110 -0.80 10.11 13.64
N TRP A 111 -0.60 8.90 13.10
CA TRP A 111 -0.60 8.66 11.67
C TRP A 111 -1.92 9.17 11.10
N THR A 112 -1.82 10.03 10.10
CA THR A 112 -2.98 10.63 9.45
C THR A 112 -2.82 10.52 7.94
N VAL A 113 -3.87 10.09 7.25
CA VAL A 113 -3.92 10.15 5.78
C VAL A 113 -4.11 11.61 5.37
N SER A 114 -3.13 12.18 4.66
CA SER A 114 -3.16 13.58 4.22
C SER A 114 -4.31 13.82 3.24
N ASP A 115 -4.97 14.97 3.32
CA ASP A 115 -6.02 15.33 2.34
C ASP A 115 -5.42 15.63 0.96
N GLN A 116 -4.17 16.08 0.94
CA GLN A 116 -3.44 16.32 -0.29
C GLN A 116 -2.92 14.99 -0.83
N GLY A 117 -3.40 14.60 -2.01
CA GLY A 117 -2.78 13.51 -2.77
C GLY A 117 -1.36 13.91 -3.16
N ALA A 118 -0.38 13.07 -2.84
CA ALA A 118 1.03 13.23 -3.23
C ALA A 118 1.24 12.88 -4.72
N GLY A 119 0.39 13.44 -5.60
CA GLY A 119 0.34 13.13 -7.02
C GLY A 119 -0.13 11.69 -7.30
N PRO A 120 0.43 11.01 -8.32
CA PRO A 120 -0.04 9.68 -8.75
C PRO A 120 0.17 8.57 -7.72
N ARG A 121 0.88 8.86 -6.63
CA ARG A 121 1.18 7.94 -5.53
C ARG A 121 0.08 7.86 -4.47
N GLY A 122 -1.02 8.60 -4.63
CA GLY A 122 -2.10 8.62 -3.65
C GLY A 122 -1.78 9.50 -2.43
N ASN A 123 -2.53 9.31 -1.35
CA ASN A 123 -2.41 10.16 -0.17
C ASN A 123 -1.23 9.72 0.70
N ARG A 124 -0.44 10.68 1.16
CA ARG A 124 0.70 10.41 2.03
C ARG A 124 0.20 10.16 3.45
N ILE A 125 0.90 9.30 4.20
CA ILE A 125 0.72 9.25 5.65
C ILE A 125 1.63 10.30 6.27
N VAL A 126 1.05 11.18 7.07
CA VAL A 126 1.73 12.25 7.81
C VAL A 126 1.49 12.08 9.31
N LEU A 127 2.13 12.90 10.13
CA LEU A 127 1.83 13.01 11.55
C LEU A 127 1.04 14.29 11.81
N GLU A 128 -0.13 14.16 12.43
CA GLU A 128 -0.94 15.28 12.91
C GLU A 128 -1.27 15.06 14.39
N PRO A 129 -1.62 16.12 15.15
CA PRO A 129 -2.10 15.96 16.51
C PRO A 129 -3.20 14.90 16.61
N LYS A 130 -3.12 14.05 17.62
CA LYS A 130 -4.12 12.99 17.83
C LYS A 130 -5.50 13.62 18.02
N SER A 131 -6.49 13.07 17.32
CA SER A 131 -7.89 13.50 17.34
C SER A 131 -8.81 12.32 17.04
N ASP A 132 -10.12 12.54 17.11
CA ASP A 132 -11.13 11.55 16.71
C ASP A 132 -11.38 11.54 15.19
N SER A 133 -10.44 12.10 14.43
CA SER A 133 -10.52 12.16 12.97
C SER A 133 -10.51 10.74 12.39
N PRO A 134 -11.46 10.37 11.52
CA PRO A 134 -11.46 9.07 10.85
C PRO A 134 -10.24 8.89 9.92
N ARG A 135 -9.55 9.98 9.55
CA ARG A 135 -8.26 9.94 8.82
C ARG A 135 -7.12 9.33 9.64
N GLN A 136 -7.33 9.14 10.95
CA GLN A 136 -6.37 8.56 11.91
C GLN A 136 -6.73 7.13 12.32
N VAL A 137 -7.73 6.53 11.65
CA VAL A 137 -8.22 5.19 11.95
C VAL A 137 -7.80 4.24 10.83
N PHE A 138 -7.13 3.16 11.21
CA PHE A 138 -6.63 2.12 10.31
C PHE A 138 -7.18 0.76 10.72
N LEU A 139 -7.56 -0.05 9.73
CA LEU A 139 -8.02 -1.41 9.96
C LEU A 139 -6.84 -2.37 9.88
N PHE A 140 -6.61 -3.15 10.94
CA PHE A 140 -5.58 -4.17 11.01
C PHE A 140 -6.18 -5.53 10.69
N VAL A 141 -5.92 -6.03 9.48
CA VAL A 141 -6.43 -7.34 9.02
C VAL A 141 -5.30 -8.36 9.13
N LYS A 142 -5.44 -9.33 10.05
CA LYS A 142 -4.41 -10.35 10.28
C LYS A 142 -4.23 -11.22 9.05
N ASP A 143 -2.97 -11.41 8.63
CA ASP A 143 -2.63 -12.35 7.57
C ASP A 143 -2.83 -13.78 8.08
N SER A 144 -3.84 -14.47 7.53
CA SER A 144 -4.23 -15.81 7.99
C SER A 144 -3.18 -16.88 7.69
N ASN A 145 -2.25 -16.60 6.77
CA ASN A 145 -1.13 -17.49 6.45
C ASN A 145 0.09 -17.29 7.37
N SER A 146 0.01 -16.44 8.42
CA SER A 146 1.14 -16.16 9.30
C SER A 146 1.45 -17.26 10.34
N ASN A 147 0.78 -18.41 10.30
CA ASN A 147 1.14 -19.58 11.10
C ASN A 147 2.23 -20.39 10.38
N GLY A 148 3.43 -19.83 10.26
CA GLY A 148 4.55 -20.51 9.60
C GLY A 148 5.86 -19.77 9.81
N TYR A 149 6.70 -20.32 10.69
CA TYR A 149 8.12 -19.98 10.77
C TYR A 149 8.79 -20.21 9.40
N GLY A 150 9.51 -19.19 8.90
CA GLY A 150 10.64 -19.33 7.99
C GLY A 150 10.38 -19.92 6.60
N GLY A 151 10.28 -19.05 5.59
CA GLY A 151 10.36 -19.43 4.19
C GLY A 151 10.53 -18.18 3.34
N TYR A 152 11.70 -18.03 2.73
CA TYR A 152 11.91 -17.07 1.65
C TYR A 152 11.23 -17.65 0.41
N ASP A 153 9.98 -17.27 0.15
CA ASP A 153 9.32 -17.68 -1.08
C ASP A 153 9.44 -16.54 -2.11
N GLU A 154 10.40 -16.77 -3.00
CA GLU A 154 10.55 -16.19 -4.33
C GLU A 154 9.24 -16.30 -5.13
N TYR A 155 8.94 -15.23 -5.89
CA TYR A 155 8.10 -15.19 -7.09
C TYR A 155 6.98 -16.25 -7.24
N ASP A 156 5.76 -15.91 -6.85
CA ASP A 156 4.54 -16.50 -7.44
C ASP A 156 4.00 -15.53 -8.50
N ASP A 157 4.55 -15.64 -9.71
CA ASP A 157 3.74 -15.54 -10.92
C ASP A 157 2.97 -16.86 -10.99
N ASP A 158 1.63 -16.84 -10.91
CA ASP A 158 0.78 -17.85 -11.56
C ASP A 158 -0.71 -17.43 -11.59
N ASP A 159 -1.20 -17.45 -12.83
CA ASP A 159 -2.57 -17.56 -13.30
C ASP A 159 -3.72 -17.71 -12.29
N TYR A 160 -4.62 -16.71 -12.27
CA TYR A 160 -6.04 -16.98 -12.08
C TYR A 160 -6.83 -16.57 -13.31
N SER A 161 -6.93 -17.53 -14.23
CA SER A 161 -7.98 -17.58 -15.23
C SER A 161 -9.37 -17.45 -14.58
N SER A 162 -10.03 -16.35 -14.95
CA SER A 162 -11.47 -16.21 -15.18
C SER A 162 -12.39 -17.34 -14.70
N SER A 163 -13.13 -17.08 -13.61
CA SER A 163 -14.43 -17.71 -13.35
C SER A 163 -15.54 -16.64 -13.29
N ARG A 164 -15.78 -15.97 -14.43
CA ARG A 164 -17.09 -15.38 -14.75
C ARG A 164 -17.73 -16.17 -15.90
N ALA A 165 -18.40 -17.27 -15.57
CA ALA A 165 -19.46 -17.85 -16.40
C ALA A 165 -20.79 -17.18 -16.01
N ILE A 166 -21.16 -16.10 -16.71
CA ILE A 166 -22.08 -16.07 -17.87
C ILE A 166 -23.53 -16.40 -17.48
N ARG A 167 -24.32 -15.33 -17.28
CA ARG A 167 -25.77 -15.34 -17.55
C ARG A 167 -25.96 -15.31 -19.06
N LYS A 168 -26.64 -16.32 -19.61
CA LYS A 168 -27.07 -16.38 -21.02
C LYS A 168 -28.12 -15.30 -21.31
N PRO A 169 -28.09 -14.71 -22.52
CA PRO A 169 -29.30 -14.65 -23.32
C PRO A 169 -29.11 -15.30 -24.70
N ALA A 170 -30.25 -15.69 -25.28
CA ALA A 170 -30.38 -16.57 -26.43
C ALA A 170 -30.13 -15.89 -27.79
N ARG A 171 -29.66 -16.74 -28.73
CA ARG A 171 -29.87 -16.73 -30.21
C ARG A 171 -29.84 -15.41 -30.97
N GLY A 172 -28.83 -15.32 -31.85
CA GLY A 172 -28.84 -14.54 -33.09
C GLY A 172 -27.78 -15.13 -34.02
N GLU A 173 -28.20 -15.54 -35.21
CA GLU A 173 -27.51 -16.41 -36.14
C GLU A 173 -26.67 -15.62 -37.17
N LYS A 174 -25.62 -16.26 -37.71
CA LYS A 174 -24.82 -15.92 -38.93
C LYS A 174 -23.74 -14.83 -38.70
N GLU A 175 -22.53 -14.89 -39.27
CA GLU A 175 -22.13 -15.46 -40.56
C GLU A 175 -20.60 -15.69 -40.60
N HIS A 176 -20.19 -16.69 -41.37
CA HIS A 176 -18.81 -17.14 -41.57
C HIS A 176 -18.09 -16.20 -42.56
N VAL A 177 -16.93 -15.62 -42.20
CA VAL A 177 -16.00 -15.03 -43.18
C VAL A 177 -14.57 -15.53 -42.90
N PRO A 178 -13.94 -16.29 -43.80
CA PRO A 178 -12.61 -16.84 -43.59
C PRO A 178 -11.52 -15.79 -43.83
N GLN A 179 -10.48 -15.85 -42.99
CA GLN A 179 -9.19 -15.21 -43.22
C GLN A 179 -8.60 -15.65 -44.55
N SER A 180 -8.08 -14.70 -45.33
CA SER A 180 -7.17 -14.98 -46.43
C SER A 180 -6.07 -13.92 -46.52
N ARG A 181 -4.88 -14.48 -46.77
CA ARG A 181 -3.52 -13.91 -46.82
C ARG A 181 -3.34 -12.85 -47.93
N PHE A 182 -2.09 -12.37 -48.01
CA PHE A 182 -1.42 -11.50 -49.01
C PHE A 182 -1.24 -10.08 -48.47
N GLY A 183 -0.04 -9.52 -48.36
CA GLY A 183 1.20 -9.70 -49.11
C GLY A 183 1.77 -8.29 -49.35
N TYR A 184 3.07 -8.11 -49.10
CA TYR A 184 3.83 -6.86 -49.17
C TYR A 184 3.52 -5.94 -50.37
N LYS A 185 3.57 -4.62 -50.13
CA LYS A 185 4.15 -3.65 -51.10
C LYS A 185 4.67 -2.37 -50.41
N ARG A 186 6.00 -2.20 -50.46
CA ARG A 186 6.70 -0.92 -50.38
C ARG A 186 6.32 -0.05 -51.59
N ASN A 187 6.18 1.25 -51.35
CA ASN A 187 6.48 2.43 -52.19
C ASN A 187 5.81 3.62 -51.46
N GLY A 188 6.45 4.71 -51.04
CA GLY A 188 7.47 5.52 -51.72
C GLY A 188 6.86 6.89 -52.05
N ARG A 189 7.60 7.99 -51.81
CA ARG A 189 7.28 9.44 -51.92
C ARG A 189 6.76 10.04 -50.60
N GLY A 190 7.39 11.03 -49.98
CA GLY A 190 8.29 12.08 -50.45
C GLY A 190 7.71 13.39 -49.93
N ARG A 191 8.25 13.95 -48.85
CA ARG A 191 7.87 15.28 -48.36
C ARG A 191 9.05 16.22 -48.56
N ASN A 192 8.80 17.22 -49.39
CA ASN A 192 9.70 18.29 -49.77
C ASN A 192 9.97 19.23 -48.59
N PHE A 193 11.21 19.71 -48.50
CA PHE A 193 11.64 20.87 -47.73
C PHE A 193 11.88 22.05 -48.71
N CYS A 194 11.90 23.27 -48.14
CA CYS A 194 11.97 24.63 -48.73
C CYS A 194 10.60 25.27 -48.95
N ASP A 195 10.34 26.52 -48.53
CA ASP A 195 11.25 27.65 -48.23
C ASP A 195 11.34 28.08 -46.76
#